data_AF-A0A0A1U8W5-F1
#
_entry.id   AF-A0A0A1U8W5-F1
#
_cell.length_a   1.000
_cell.length_b   1.000
_cell.length_c   1.000
_cell.angle_alpha   90.00
_cell.angle_beta   90.00
_cell.angle_gamma   90.00
#
_symmetry.space_group_name_H-M   'P 1'
#
loop_
_entity.id
_entity.type
_entity.pdbx_description
1 polymer ?
#
loop_
_entity_poly.entity_id
_entity_poly.type
_entity_poly.pdbx_seq_one_letter_code
_entity_poly.pdbx_strand_id
1 'polypeptide(L)'
;MSDGELCNELKKQQDEVKRLKLLILKQEDSQTEIVSSYEEQIEKLKSDISLIPKQTEQIKTLTLQVAQLQETISKQTTDIQNKQRIIQTLSGIGRKMKEEQDTIFKEKMDVLNEELVASQKATVDAQNVNKALNKQIDEFKKTVLELEELKTTNAQRNETITKLYEENETLKKAVEHFTQDMQSRIMNESFYVDKRIVNKLLISYITKPHQRTEIVELMSKIMDFTQEEKQVLGVAKETESKGIFSYFFGKTDEYEQAPKYDIKDKTFGDLWVEFLLRESGSLDSGTSHQVEQSQQQDLKDIKEMKEVKEITEEQEPKDSQPIPQ
;
A
#
# COMPACT_ATOMS: atom_id res chain seq x y z
N MET A 1 -151.60 102.59 72.98
CA MET A 1 -150.52 101.82 72.34
C MET A 1 -150.90 101.72 70.87
N SER A 2 -150.17 102.44 70.04
CA SER A 2 -150.57 102.89 68.70
C SER A 2 -150.12 101.88 67.63
N ASP A 3 -150.95 101.67 66.61
CA ASP A 3 -150.68 100.87 65.40
C ASP A 3 -149.34 101.19 64.69
N GLY A 4 -148.69 102.31 65.02
CA GLY A 4 -147.35 102.67 64.54
C GLY A 4 -146.19 101.87 65.16
N GLU A 5 -146.33 101.36 66.38
CA GLU A 5 -145.29 100.52 67.03
C GLU A 5 -145.30 99.09 66.47
N LEU A 6 -146.49 98.55 66.18
CA LEU A 6 -146.65 97.23 65.56
C LEU A 6 -146.13 97.22 64.11
N CYS A 7 -146.34 98.31 63.37
CA CYS A 7 -145.85 98.47 62.00
C CYS A 7 -144.32 98.64 61.94
N ASN A 8 -143.72 99.33 62.93
CA ASN A 8 -142.26 99.45 63.04
C ASN A 8 -141.58 98.14 63.46
N GLU A 9 -142.19 97.37 64.37
CA GLU A 9 -141.63 96.09 64.81
C GLU A 9 -141.74 95.02 63.72
N LEU A 10 -142.85 94.99 62.97
CA LEU A 10 -143.01 94.12 61.80
C LEU A 10 -141.96 94.43 60.72
N LYS A 11 -141.68 95.72 60.47
CA LYS A 11 -140.68 96.16 59.49
C LYS A 11 -139.26 95.80 59.92
N LYS A 12 -138.96 95.94 61.21
CA LYS A 12 -137.69 95.53 61.83
C LYS A 12 -137.48 94.02 61.79
N GLN A 13 -138.52 93.23 62.08
CA GLN A 13 -138.48 91.77 61.90
C GLN A 13 -138.30 91.38 60.44
N GLN A 14 -138.94 92.09 59.51
CA GLN A 14 -138.80 91.82 58.09
C GLN A 14 -137.41 92.19 57.54
N ASP A 15 -136.79 93.25 58.06
CA ASP A 15 -135.42 93.62 57.71
C ASP A 15 -134.38 92.71 58.38
N GLU A 16 -134.62 92.23 59.60
CA GLU A 16 -133.78 91.23 60.25
C GLU A 16 -133.88 89.87 59.55
N VAL A 17 -135.08 89.47 59.11
CA VAL A 17 -135.26 88.26 58.27
C VAL A 17 -134.55 88.41 56.93
N LYS A 18 -134.55 89.60 56.30
CA LYS A 18 -133.76 89.84 55.09
C LYS A 18 -132.25 89.75 55.38
N ARG A 19 -131.78 90.31 56.49
CA ARG A 19 -130.38 90.26 56.91
C ARG A 19 -129.93 88.84 57.18
N LEU A 20 -130.72 88.06 57.91
CA LEU A 20 -130.45 86.65 58.19
C LEU A 20 -130.48 85.80 56.92
N LYS A 21 -131.44 86.03 56.02
CA LYS A 21 -131.45 85.37 54.70
C LYS A 21 -130.19 85.71 53.90
N LEU A 22 -129.72 86.95 53.93
CA LEU A 22 -128.52 87.37 53.22
C LEU A 22 -127.23 86.81 53.84
N LEU A 23 -127.20 86.64 55.17
CA LEU A 23 -126.12 85.96 55.87
C LEU A 23 -126.08 84.46 55.56
N ILE A 24 -127.24 83.80 55.57
CA ILE A 24 -127.38 82.39 55.17
C ILE A 24 -126.92 82.22 53.73
N LEU A 25 -127.36 83.08 52.81
CA LEU A 25 -126.95 83.04 51.41
C LEU A 25 -125.43 83.21 51.25
N LYS A 26 -124.82 84.17 51.93
CA LYS A 26 -123.35 84.34 51.92
C LYS A 26 -122.61 83.13 52.49
N GLN A 27 -123.17 82.52 53.53
CA GLN A 27 -122.59 81.33 54.13
C GLN A 27 -122.73 80.13 53.18
N GLU A 28 -123.88 79.95 52.53
CA GLU A 28 -124.10 78.96 51.49
C GLU A 28 -123.16 79.16 50.29
N ASP A 29 -122.96 80.41 49.84
CA ASP A 29 -122.00 80.74 48.78
C ASP A 29 -120.56 80.35 49.19
N SER A 30 -120.14 80.73 50.41
CA SER A 30 -118.80 80.39 50.92
C SER A 30 -118.60 78.89 51.10
N GLN A 31 -119.63 78.17 51.52
CA GLN A 31 -119.59 76.71 51.66
C GLN A 31 -119.57 76.04 50.29
N THR A 32 -120.29 76.57 49.30
CA THR A 32 -120.27 76.08 47.92
C THR A 32 -118.89 76.25 47.30
N GLU A 33 -118.22 77.38 47.55
CA GLU A 33 -116.86 77.65 47.05
C GLU A 33 -115.81 76.72 47.70
N ILE A 34 -115.91 76.49 49.02
CA ILE A 34 -115.05 75.54 49.74
C ILE A 34 -115.28 74.11 49.24
N VAL A 35 -116.54 73.70 49.05
CA VAL A 35 -116.90 72.37 48.53
C VAL A 35 -116.36 72.21 47.11
N SER A 36 -116.51 73.22 46.25
CA SER A 36 -115.97 73.20 44.89
C SER A 36 -114.44 73.05 44.88
N SER A 37 -113.72 73.75 45.77
CA SER A 37 -112.26 73.59 45.90
C SER A 37 -111.84 72.20 46.37
N TYR A 38 -112.57 71.61 47.32
CA TYR A 38 -112.31 70.24 47.78
C TYR A 38 -112.67 69.22 46.71
N GLU A 39 -113.73 69.43 45.93
CA GLU A 39 -114.10 68.58 44.80
C GLU A 39 -112.99 68.58 43.73
N GLU A 40 -112.43 69.75 43.38
CA GLU A 40 -111.28 69.84 42.46
C GLU A 40 -110.04 69.10 42.99
N GLN A 41 -109.73 69.23 44.28
CA GLN A 41 -108.62 68.51 44.91
C GLN A 41 -108.86 67.00 44.94
N ILE A 42 -110.09 66.56 45.23
CA ILE A 42 -110.49 65.15 45.20
C ILE A 42 -110.35 64.60 43.79
N GLU A 43 -110.75 65.36 42.77
CA GLU A 43 -110.64 64.95 41.37
C GLU A 43 -109.18 64.83 40.92
N LYS A 44 -108.33 65.77 41.33
CA LYS A 44 -106.88 65.70 41.09
C LYS A 44 -106.22 64.51 41.78
N LEU A 45 -106.53 64.29 43.06
CA LEU A 45 -106.02 63.14 43.82
C LEU A 45 -106.51 61.82 43.22
N LYS A 46 -107.76 61.75 42.74
CA LYS A 46 -108.32 60.57 42.07
C LYS A 46 -107.60 60.29 40.75
N SER A 47 -107.24 61.33 40.00
CA SER A 47 -106.40 61.22 38.80
C SER A 47 -105.02 60.68 39.13
N ASP A 48 -104.34 61.24 40.14
CA ASP A 48 -103.01 60.80 40.58
C ASP A 48 -103.02 59.34 41.09
N ILE A 49 -104.04 58.95 41.85
CA ILE A 49 -104.26 57.56 42.30
C ILE A 49 -104.43 56.60 41.12
N SER A 50 -105.06 57.03 40.02
CA SER A 50 -105.21 56.20 38.81
C SER A 50 -103.91 56.01 38.03
N LEU A 51 -102.92 56.88 38.24
CA LEU A 51 -101.59 56.82 37.62
C LEU A 51 -100.64 55.86 38.34
N ILE A 52 -100.75 55.76 39.67
CA ILE A 52 -99.95 54.85 40.52
C ILE A 52 -99.94 53.40 40.01
N PRO A 53 -101.07 52.73 39.68
CA PRO A 53 -101.04 51.35 39.21
C PRO A 53 -100.33 51.19 37.87
N LYS A 54 -100.47 52.15 36.95
CA LYS A 54 -99.75 52.15 35.66
C LYS A 54 -98.24 52.26 35.87
N GLN A 55 -97.82 53.17 36.75
CA GLN A 55 -96.40 53.31 37.11
C GLN A 55 -95.87 52.06 37.81
N THR A 56 -96.67 51.43 38.67
CA THR A 56 -96.32 50.18 39.36
C THR A 56 -96.13 49.04 38.37
N GLU A 57 -97.00 48.92 37.36
CA GLU A 57 -96.87 47.91 36.31
C GLU A 57 -95.63 48.15 35.43
N GLN A 58 -95.33 49.41 35.10
CA GLN A 58 -94.10 49.78 34.40
C GLN A 58 -92.85 49.42 35.23
N ILE A 59 -92.82 49.75 36.52
CA ILE A 59 -91.73 49.39 37.42
C ILE A 59 -91.56 47.87 37.47
N LYS A 60 -92.66 47.11 37.55
CA LYS A 60 -92.61 45.64 37.57
C LYS A 60 -92.02 45.08 36.27
N THR A 61 -92.44 45.63 35.12
CA THR A 61 -91.93 45.22 33.80
C THR A 61 -90.45 45.55 33.66
N LEU A 62 -90.03 46.75 34.07
CA LEU A 62 -88.62 47.16 34.07
C LEU A 62 -87.78 46.30 35.01
N THR A 63 -88.31 45.96 36.19
CA THR A 63 -87.61 45.09 37.16
C THR A 63 -87.36 43.70 36.57
N LEU A 64 -88.34 43.14 35.86
CA LEU A 64 -88.18 41.87 35.13
C LEU A 64 -87.12 41.96 34.04
N GLN A 65 -87.11 43.04 33.25
CA GLN A 65 -86.10 43.24 32.20
C GLN A 65 -84.69 43.38 32.79
N VAL A 66 -84.53 44.13 33.89
CA VAL A 66 -83.25 44.25 34.59
C VAL A 66 -82.76 42.89 35.08
N ALA A 67 -83.64 42.08 35.68
CA ALA A 67 -83.28 40.73 36.11
C ALA A 67 -82.82 39.83 34.95
N GLN A 68 -83.51 39.87 33.80
CA GLN A 68 -83.14 39.12 32.60
C GLN A 68 -81.79 39.57 32.01
N LEU A 69 -81.55 40.88 31.96
CA LEU A 69 -80.26 41.43 31.53
C LEU A 69 -79.14 41.00 32.47
N GLN A 70 -79.40 40.99 33.78
CA GLN A 70 -78.44 40.61 34.80
C GLN A 70 -78.09 39.11 34.75
N GLU A 71 -79.06 38.25 34.43
CA GLU A 71 -78.81 36.83 34.14
C GLU A 71 -77.95 36.67 32.86
N THR A 72 -78.26 37.41 31.80
CA THR A 72 -77.52 37.38 30.54
C THR A 72 -76.07 37.83 30.73
N ILE A 73 -75.85 38.92 31.47
CA ILE A 73 -74.51 39.42 31.81
C ILE A 73 -73.75 38.36 32.62
N SER A 74 -74.41 37.69 33.57
CA SER A 74 -73.77 36.66 34.39
C SER A 74 -73.32 35.47 33.53
N LYS A 75 -74.17 34.98 32.62
CA LYS A 75 -73.81 33.91 31.66
C LYS A 75 -72.65 34.31 30.75
N GLN A 76 -72.70 35.51 30.19
CA GLN A 76 -71.61 36.02 29.34
C GLN A 76 -70.30 36.20 30.11
N THR A 77 -70.37 36.62 31.38
CA THR A 77 -69.19 36.74 32.24
C THR A 77 -68.54 35.39 32.48
N THR A 78 -69.32 34.34 32.76
CA THR A 78 -68.79 32.98 32.92
C THR A 78 -68.17 32.44 31.62
N ASP A 79 -68.79 32.72 30.46
CA ASP A 79 -68.25 32.31 29.17
C ASP A 79 -66.93 33.01 28.84
N ILE A 80 -66.83 34.31 29.14
CA ILE A 80 -65.58 35.06 28.96
C ILE A 80 -64.48 34.50 29.86
N GLN A 81 -64.78 34.20 31.12
CA GLN A 81 -63.80 33.59 32.04
C GLN A 81 -63.34 32.21 31.55
N ASN A 82 -64.26 31.39 31.04
CA ASN A 82 -63.92 30.09 30.46
C ASN A 82 -63.02 30.26 29.23
N LYS A 83 -63.36 31.17 28.31
CA LYS A 83 -62.53 31.48 27.13
C LYS A 83 -61.16 32.02 27.52
N GLN A 84 -61.08 32.89 28.52
CA GLN A 84 -59.83 33.42 29.07
C GLN A 84 -58.92 32.29 29.57
N ARG A 85 -59.48 31.33 30.31
CA ARG A 85 -58.74 30.16 30.79
C ARG A 85 -58.21 29.30 29.63
N ILE A 86 -59.03 29.07 28.60
CA ILE A 86 -58.60 28.32 27.40
C ILE A 86 -57.46 29.06 26.67
N ILE A 87 -57.54 30.38 26.52
CA ILE A 87 -56.47 31.17 25.89
C ILE A 87 -55.17 31.06 26.71
N GLN A 88 -55.26 31.12 28.04
CA GLN A 88 -54.09 30.98 28.91
C GLN A 88 -53.43 29.59 28.79
N THR A 89 -54.23 28.51 28.75
CA THR A 89 -53.69 27.16 28.59
C THR A 89 -53.06 26.97 27.21
N LEU A 90 -53.73 27.42 26.13
CA LEU A 90 -53.19 27.37 24.77
C LEU A 90 -51.90 28.19 24.62
N SER A 91 -51.83 29.37 25.22
CA SER A 91 -50.61 30.19 25.24
C SER A 91 -49.47 29.51 26.00
N GLY A 92 -49.78 28.81 27.10
CA GLY A 92 -48.81 27.98 27.82
C GLY A 92 -48.27 26.83 26.97
N ILE A 93 -49.16 26.09 26.29
CA ILE A 93 -48.79 25.01 25.38
C ILE A 93 -47.95 25.54 24.22
N GLY A 94 -48.34 26.66 23.61
CA GLY A 94 -47.60 27.28 22.51
C GLY A 94 -46.18 27.69 22.89
N ARG A 95 -45.97 28.20 24.12
CA ARG A 95 -44.62 28.48 24.64
C ARG A 95 -43.79 27.22 24.82
N LYS A 96 -44.34 26.18 25.46
CA LYS A 96 -43.64 24.90 25.65
C LYS A 96 -43.25 24.23 24.32
N MET A 97 -44.19 24.18 23.38
CA MET A 97 -43.90 23.63 22.04
C MET A 97 -42.78 24.39 21.35
N LYS A 98 -42.75 25.72 21.47
CA LYS A 98 -41.67 26.53 20.89
C LYS A 98 -40.32 26.25 21.56
N GLU A 99 -40.30 26.18 22.88
CA GLU A 99 -39.08 25.85 23.65
C GLU A 99 -38.56 24.44 23.28
N GLU A 100 -39.44 23.44 23.24
CA GLU A 100 -39.09 22.08 22.82
C GLU A 100 -38.54 22.07 21.38
N GLN A 101 -39.19 22.79 20.46
CA GLN A 101 -38.73 22.88 19.08
C GLN A 101 -37.36 23.55 18.96
N ASP A 102 -37.12 24.64 19.70
CA ASP A 102 -35.82 25.33 19.74
C ASP A 102 -34.72 24.41 20.32
N THR A 103 -35.03 23.60 21.34
CA THR A 103 -34.08 22.61 21.88
C THR A 103 -33.75 21.51 20.88
N ILE A 104 -34.75 20.95 20.19
CA ILE A 104 -34.57 19.91 19.17
C ILE A 104 -33.74 20.46 17.99
N PHE A 105 -34.02 21.69 17.56
CA PHE A 105 -33.25 22.32 16.49
C PHE A 105 -31.80 22.53 16.88
N LYS A 106 -31.55 22.97 18.12
CA LYS A 106 -30.20 23.16 18.62
C LYS A 106 -29.43 21.84 18.68
N GLU A 107 -30.02 20.81 19.28
CA GLU A 107 -29.40 19.48 19.36
C GLU A 107 -29.09 18.91 17.98
N LYS A 108 -30.04 19.02 17.03
CA LYS A 108 -29.82 18.56 15.66
C LYS A 108 -28.73 19.36 14.95
N MET A 109 -28.64 20.66 15.20
CA MET A 109 -27.58 21.51 14.65
C MET A 109 -26.22 21.12 15.21
N ASP A 110 -26.13 20.82 16.50
CA ASP A 110 -24.90 20.39 17.16
C ASP A 110 -24.42 19.04 16.58
N VAL A 111 -25.31 18.05 16.45
CA VAL A 111 -25.00 16.74 15.84
C VAL A 111 -24.54 16.88 14.38
N LEU A 112 -25.27 17.66 13.57
CA LEU A 112 -24.88 17.88 12.16
C LEU A 112 -23.53 18.58 12.05
N ASN A 113 -23.23 19.51 12.95
CA ASN A 113 -21.95 20.20 12.97
C ASN A 113 -20.81 19.27 13.38
N GLU A 114 -21.03 18.40 14.37
CA GLU A 114 -20.06 17.35 14.74
C GLU A 114 -19.79 16.38 13.60
N GLU A 115 -20.84 15.89 12.92
CA GLU A 115 -20.72 14.99 11.77
C GLU A 115 -20.01 15.66 10.59
N LEU A 116 -20.30 16.94 10.33
CA LEU A 116 -19.62 17.73 9.31
C LEU A 116 -18.12 17.86 9.61
N VAL A 117 -17.74 18.18 10.84
CA VAL A 117 -16.34 18.29 11.27
C VAL A 117 -15.64 16.95 11.16
N ALA A 118 -16.28 15.86 11.58
CA ALA A 118 -15.72 14.50 11.48
C ALA A 118 -15.50 14.08 10.02
N SER A 119 -16.49 14.31 9.15
CA SER A 119 -16.40 14.02 7.71
C SER A 119 -15.31 14.85 7.02
N GLN A 120 -15.19 16.13 7.38
CA GLN A 120 -14.16 17.01 6.84
C GLN A 120 -12.76 16.56 7.27
N LYS A 121 -12.59 16.14 8.53
CA LYS A 121 -11.34 15.56 9.02
C LYS A 121 -10.97 14.28 8.26
N ALA A 122 -11.92 13.35 8.11
CA ALA A 122 -11.70 12.11 7.37
C ALA A 122 -11.32 12.36 5.91
N THR A 123 -11.90 13.38 5.28
CA THR A 123 -11.57 13.79 3.91
C THR A 123 -10.13 14.30 3.81
N VAL A 124 -9.69 15.15 4.76
CA VAL A 124 -8.32 15.64 4.81
C VAL A 124 -7.32 14.50 5.03
N ASP A 125 -7.63 13.58 5.94
CA ASP A 125 -6.78 12.41 6.21
C ASP A 125 -6.66 11.52 4.96
N ALA A 126 -7.77 11.23 4.27
CA ALA A 126 -7.77 10.49 3.02
C ALA A 126 -6.99 11.22 1.90
N GLN A 127 -7.06 12.55 1.85
CA GLN A 127 -6.28 13.34 0.88
C GLN A 127 -4.78 13.28 1.17
N ASN A 128 -4.38 13.26 2.45
CA ASN A 128 -2.98 13.11 2.85
C ASN A 128 -2.43 11.72 2.51
N VAL A 129 -3.22 10.66 2.75
CA VAL A 129 -2.87 9.29 2.35
C VAL A 129 -2.70 9.20 0.83
N ASN A 130 -3.62 9.75 0.06
CA ASN A 130 -3.50 9.78 -1.41
C ASN A 130 -2.24 10.52 -1.88
N LYS A 131 -1.88 11.65 -1.25
CA LYS A 131 -0.62 12.35 -1.57
C LYS A 131 0.60 11.49 -1.28
N ALA A 132 0.61 10.74 -0.17
CA ALA A 132 1.71 9.85 0.18
C ALA A 132 1.81 8.67 -0.81
N LEU A 133 0.67 8.06 -1.17
CA LEU A 133 0.61 6.97 -2.14
C LEU A 133 1.09 7.43 -3.52
N ASN A 134 0.69 8.63 -3.97
CA ASN A 134 1.15 9.18 -5.25
C ASN A 134 2.68 9.36 -5.27
N LYS A 135 3.28 9.81 -4.16
CA LYS A 135 4.75 9.88 -4.06
C LYS A 135 5.40 8.50 -4.18
N GLN A 136 4.87 7.49 -3.49
CA GLN A 136 5.37 6.12 -3.61
C GLN A 136 5.22 5.57 -5.03
N ILE A 137 4.10 5.86 -5.71
CA ILE A 137 3.88 5.48 -7.11
C ILE A 137 4.95 6.11 -8.01
N ASP A 138 5.28 7.39 -7.79
CA ASP A 138 6.31 8.07 -8.59
C ASP A 138 7.72 7.53 -8.30
N GLU A 139 8.02 7.18 -7.04
CA GLU A 139 9.25 6.47 -6.67
C GLU A 139 9.33 5.09 -7.35
N PHE A 140 8.24 4.31 -7.33
CA PHE A 140 8.15 3.03 -8.01
C PHE A 140 8.32 3.14 -9.53
N LYS A 141 7.74 4.17 -10.15
CA LYS A 141 7.97 4.43 -11.59
C LYS A 141 9.45 4.68 -11.87
N LYS A 142 10.13 5.44 -11.02
CA LYS A 142 11.56 5.71 -11.17
C LYS A 142 12.39 4.42 -11.05
N THR A 143 12.12 3.59 -10.04
CA THR A 143 12.85 2.32 -9.88
C THR A 143 12.58 1.33 -11.02
N VAL A 144 11.37 1.31 -11.57
CA VAL A 144 11.06 0.52 -12.77
C VAL A 144 11.87 0.99 -13.97
N LEU A 145 11.97 2.30 -14.21
CA LEU A 145 12.79 2.85 -15.29
C LEU A 145 14.28 2.51 -15.12
N GLU A 146 14.82 2.64 -13.91
CA GLU A 146 16.21 2.25 -13.59
C GLU A 146 16.43 0.75 -13.82
N LEU A 147 15.45 -0.10 -13.49
CA LEU A 147 15.53 -1.55 -13.72
C LEU A 147 15.49 -1.89 -15.21
N GLU A 148 14.67 -1.22 -16.00
CA GLU A 148 14.64 -1.37 -17.46
C GLU A 148 15.99 -0.98 -18.09
N GLU A 149 16.60 0.13 -17.66
CA GLU A 149 17.93 0.54 -18.10
C GLU A 149 19.01 -0.49 -17.71
N LEU A 150 18.97 -1.00 -16.49
CA LEU A 150 19.91 -2.02 -16.03
C LEU A 150 19.73 -3.35 -16.78
N LYS A 151 18.48 -3.73 -17.10
CA LYS A 151 18.18 -4.92 -17.91
C LYS A 151 18.74 -4.80 -19.32
N THR A 152 18.59 -3.66 -19.97
CA THR A 152 19.16 -3.42 -21.32
C THR A 152 20.68 -3.45 -21.30
N THR A 153 21.31 -2.80 -20.31
CA THR A 153 22.77 -2.82 -20.13
C THR A 153 23.28 -4.24 -19.88
N ASN A 154 22.56 -5.04 -19.06
CA ASN A 154 22.94 -6.42 -18.79
C ASN A 154 22.82 -7.31 -20.05
N ALA A 155 21.78 -7.10 -20.87
CA ALA A 155 21.64 -7.79 -22.14
C ALA A 155 22.82 -7.49 -23.09
N GLN A 156 23.24 -6.22 -23.19
CA GLN A 156 24.41 -5.83 -23.97
C GLN A 156 25.70 -6.47 -23.43
N ARG A 157 25.90 -6.48 -22.11
CA ARG A 157 27.06 -7.15 -21.48
C ARG A 157 27.08 -8.64 -21.80
N ASN A 158 25.95 -9.32 -21.68
CA ASN A 158 25.86 -10.74 -22.03
C ASN A 158 26.20 -10.98 -23.51
N GLU A 159 25.73 -10.13 -24.42
CA GLU A 159 26.11 -10.23 -25.84
C GLU A 159 27.63 -10.07 -26.04
N THR A 160 28.26 -9.12 -25.36
CA THR A 160 29.73 -8.95 -25.43
C THR A 160 30.48 -10.14 -24.85
N ILE A 161 29.98 -10.72 -23.75
CA ILE A 161 30.56 -11.91 -23.13
C ILE A 161 30.48 -13.10 -24.10
N THR A 162 29.34 -13.32 -24.74
CA THR A 162 29.19 -14.39 -25.74
C THR A 162 30.17 -14.21 -26.90
N LYS A 163 30.32 -12.99 -27.44
CA LYS A 163 31.31 -12.69 -28.49
C LYS A 163 32.74 -13.00 -28.05
N LEU A 164 33.11 -12.59 -26.83
CA LEU A 164 34.44 -12.89 -26.28
C LEU A 164 34.67 -14.40 -26.10
N TYR A 165 33.66 -15.16 -25.70
CA TYR A 165 33.76 -16.62 -25.63
C TYR A 165 33.96 -17.25 -27.01
N GLU A 166 33.24 -16.79 -28.04
CA GLU A 166 33.40 -17.25 -29.43
C GLU A 166 34.80 -16.94 -29.98
N GLU A 167 35.31 -15.72 -29.75
CA GLU A 167 36.67 -15.32 -30.14
C GLU A 167 37.73 -16.14 -29.41
N ASN A 168 37.56 -16.38 -28.10
CA ASN A 168 38.50 -17.18 -27.31
C ASN A 168 38.55 -18.64 -27.80
N GLU A 169 37.40 -19.26 -28.07
CA GLU A 169 37.33 -20.60 -28.66
C GLU A 169 37.96 -20.66 -30.05
N THR A 170 37.81 -19.60 -30.85
CA THR A 170 38.45 -19.50 -32.17
C THR A 170 39.96 -19.40 -32.04
N LEU A 171 40.46 -18.56 -31.12
CA LEU A 171 41.89 -18.43 -30.84
C LEU A 171 42.48 -19.74 -30.31
N LYS A 172 41.77 -20.42 -29.40
CA LYS A 172 42.17 -21.73 -28.88
C LYS A 172 42.32 -22.76 -30.01
N LYS A 173 41.34 -22.86 -30.91
CA LYS A 173 41.43 -23.72 -32.10
C LYS A 173 42.58 -23.34 -33.02
N ALA A 174 42.83 -22.05 -33.23
CA ALA A 174 43.96 -21.58 -34.04
C ALA A 174 45.31 -21.96 -33.43
N VAL A 175 45.44 -21.85 -32.10
CA VAL A 175 46.64 -22.26 -31.35
C VAL A 175 46.81 -23.78 -31.38
N GLU A 176 45.73 -24.55 -31.18
CA GLU A 176 45.75 -26.02 -31.29
C GLU A 176 46.21 -26.45 -32.69
N HIS A 177 45.64 -25.87 -33.74
CA HIS A 177 46.04 -26.13 -35.12
C HIS A 177 47.51 -25.76 -35.37
N PHE A 178 47.96 -24.59 -34.90
CA PHE A 178 49.37 -24.18 -35.04
C PHE A 178 50.32 -25.14 -34.32
N THR A 179 49.97 -25.55 -33.10
CA THR A 179 50.77 -26.49 -32.32
C THR A 179 50.83 -27.85 -33.00
N GLN A 180 49.71 -28.33 -33.53
CA GLN A 180 49.62 -29.59 -34.27
C GLN A 180 50.42 -29.54 -35.58
N ASP A 181 50.33 -28.44 -36.35
CA ASP A 181 51.14 -28.23 -37.56
C ASP A 181 52.64 -28.20 -37.21
N MET A 182 53.02 -27.48 -36.15
CA MET A 182 54.40 -27.42 -35.68
C MET A 182 54.92 -28.80 -35.26
N GLN A 183 54.16 -29.55 -34.46
CA GLN A 183 54.53 -30.91 -34.05
C GLN A 183 54.69 -31.83 -35.26
N SER A 184 53.75 -31.78 -36.22
CA SER A 184 53.86 -32.54 -37.46
C SER A 184 55.11 -32.18 -38.26
N ARG A 185 55.44 -30.89 -38.39
CA ARG A 185 56.65 -30.43 -39.08
C ARG A 185 57.93 -30.90 -38.38
N ILE A 186 58.01 -30.74 -37.06
CA ILE A 186 59.16 -31.19 -36.25
C ILE A 186 59.34 -32.70 -36.37
N MET A 187 58.26 -33.48 -36.26
CA MET A 187 58.32 -34.94 -36.33
C MET A 187 58.73 -35.44 -37.72
N ASN A 188 58.26 -34.78 -38.78
CA ASN A 188 58.70 -35.09 -40.13
C ASN A 188 60.16 -34.70 -40.36
N GLU A 189 60.58 -33.50 -39.94
CA GLU A 189 61.94 -33.01 -40.19
C GLU A 189 63.01 -33.77 -39.42
N SER A 190 62.77 -34.08 -38.13
CA SER A 190 63.68 -34.90 -37.31
C SER A 190 63.92 -36.29 -37.91
N PHE A 191 62.86 -37.00 -38.31
CA PHE A 191 62.98 -38.33 -38.92
C PHE A 191 63.83 -38.32 -40.21
N TYR A 192 63.69 -37.29 -41.05
CA TYR A 192 64.51 -37.17 -42.26
C TYR A 192 65.95 -36.78 -41.98
N VAL A 193 66.20 -35.96 -40.95
CA VAL A 193 67.55 -35.58 -40.52
C VAL A 193 68.29 -36.80 -39.98
N ASP A 194 67.67 -37.59 -39.10
CA ASP A 194 68.28 -38.78 -38.52
C ASP A 194 68.61 -39.83 -39.59
N LYS A 195 67.65 -40.13 -40.48
CA LYS A 195 67.89 -41.03 -41.61
C LYS A 195 69.01 -40.54 -42.53
N ARG A 196 69.12 -39.23 -42.77
CA ARG A 196 70.18 -38.65 -43.62
C ARG A 196 71.54 -38.73 -42.93
N ILE A 197 71.62 -38.47 -41.63
CA ILE A 197 72.86 -38.56 -40.86
C ILE A 197 73.35 -40.02 -40.84
N VAL A 198 72.48 -40.97 -40.50
CA VAL A 198 72.80 -42.40 -40.49
C VAL A 198 73.25 -42.89 -41.88
N ASN A 199 72.54 -42.54 -42.94
CA ASN A 199 72.94 -42.89 -44.31
C ASN A 199 74.28 -42.28 -44.69
N LYS A 200 74.55 -41.01 -44.33
CA LYS A 200 75.85 -40.38 -44.60
C LYS A 200 76.98 -41.07 -43.85
N LEU A 201 76.76 -41.49 -42.61
CA LEU A 201 77.74 -42.24 -41.83
C LEU A 201 78.04 -43.61 -42.47
N LEU A 202 77.01 -44.37 -42.85
CA LEU A 202 77.17 -45.68 -43.51
C LEU A 202 77.84 -45.57 -44.88
N ILE A 203 77.40 -44.62 -45.73
CA ILE A 203 78.01 -44.38 -47.04
C ILE A 203 79.48 -43.98 -46.86
N SER A 204 79.79 -43.10 -45.92
CA SER A 204 81.17 -42.67 -45.65
C SER A 204 82.03 -43.84 -45.17
N TYR A 205 81.49 -44.72 -44.32
CA TYR A 205 82.19 -45.92 -43.86
C TYR A 205 82.55 -46.85 -45.03
N ILE A 206 81.61 -47.11 -45.94
CA ILE A 206 81.84 -48.02 -47.07
C ILE A 206 82.80 -47.41 -48.09
N THR A 207 82.56 -46.15 -48.47
CA THR A 207 83.24 -45.51 -49.62
C THR A 207 84.62 -44.94 -49.30
N LYS A 208 84.90 -44.58 -48.04
CA LYS A 208 86.15 -43.91 -47.64
C LYS A 208 86.98 -44.81 -46.71
N PRO A 209 87.76 -45.76 -47.25
CA PRO A 209 88.49 -46.73 -46.43
C PRO A 209 89.47 -46.09 -45.44
N HIS A 210 90.06 -44.96 -45.79
CA HIS A 210 90.97 -44.20 -44.92
C HIS A 210 90.28 -43.48 -43.74
N GLN A 211 88.95 -43.32 -43.77
CA GLN A 211 88.16 -42.66 -42.71
C GLN A 211 87.34 -43.66 -41.91
N ARG A 212 87.47 -44.96 -42.18
CA ARG A 212 86.68 -46.01 -41.52
C ARG A 212 86.90 -46.03 -40.02
N THR A 213 88.14 -45.88 -39.57
CA THR A 213 88.48 -45.87 -38.14
C THR A 213 87.84 -44.69 -37.42
N GLU A 214 87.90 -43.49 -38.00
CA GLU A 214 87.26 -42.27 -37.45
C GLU A 214 85.72 -42.39 -37.41
N ILE A 215 85.13 -43.00 -38.44
CA ILE A 215 83.67 -43.20 -38.51
C ILE A 215 83.22 -44.25 -37.50
N VAL A 216 83.97 -45.34 -37.34
CA VAL A 216 83.70 -46.36 -36.31
C VAL A 216 83.94 -45.79 -34.92
N GLU A 217 84.92 -44.93 -34.73
CA GLU A 217 85.14 -44.20 -33.48
C GLU A 217 83.95 -43.27 -33.17
N LEU A 218 83.46 -42.53 -34.16
CA LEU A 218 82.28 -41.68 -34.02
C LEU A 218 81.02 -42.51 -33.70
N MET A 219 80.78 -43.61 -34.41
CA MET A 219 79.68 -44.54 -34.13
C MET A 219 79.82 -45.16 -32.73
N SER A 220 81.04 -45.50 -32.29
CA SER A 220 81.29 -46.01 -30.92
C SER A 220 81.03 -44.98 -29.83
N LYS A 221 81.22 -43.69 -30.15
CA LYS A 221 80.88 -42.57 -29.26
C LYS A 221 79.37 -42.33 -29.22
N ILE A 222 78.68 -42.49 -30.35
CA ILE A 222 77.21 -42.39 -30.40
C ILE A 222 76.56 -43.55 -29.61
N MET A 223 77.17 -44.74 -29.58
CA MET A 223 76.75 -45.86 -28.72
C MET A 223 77.28 -45.78 -27.27
N ASP A 224 78.02 -44.73 -26.90
CA ASP A 224 78.65 -44.58 -25.58
C ASP A 224 79.50 -45.80 -25.12
N PHE A 225 80.22 -46.46 -26.03
CA PHE A 225 81.12 -47.57 -25.67
C PHE A 225 82.28 -47.08 -24.79
N THR A 226 82.57 -47.84 -23.74
CA THR A 226 83.73 -47.62 -22.86
C THR A 226 85.04 -48.02 -23.56
N GLN A 227 86.18 -47.54 -23.06
CA GLN A 227 87.50 -47.83 -23.66
C GLN A 227 87.83 -49.33 -23.69
N GLU A 228 87.33 -50.08 -22.70
CA GLU A 228 87.47 -51.54 -22.62
C GLU A 228 86.68 -52.24 -23.73
N GLU A 229 85.46 -51.80 -24.01
CA GLU A 229 84.60 -52.37 -25.05
C GLU A 229 85.13 -52.06 -26.47
N LYS A 230 85.72 -50.87 -26.65
CA LYS A 230 86.38 -50.48 -27.91
C LYS A 230 87.60 -51.34 -28.23
N GLN A 231 88.35 -51.78 -27.21
CA GLN A 231 89.48 -52.68 -27.38
C GLN A 231 89.01 -54.10 -27.75
N VAL A 232 87.97 -54.61 -27.09
CA VAL A 232 87.41 -55.94 -27.37
C VAL A 232 86.84 -56.04 -28.80
N LEU A 233 86.23 -54.96 -29.29
CA LEU A 233 85.65 -54.90 -30.64
C LEU A 233 86.68 -54.57 -31.73
N GLY A 234 87.98 -54.47 -31.39
CA GLY A 234 89.06 -54.19 -32.34
C GLY A 234 89.03 -52.78 -32.95
N VAL A 235 88.30 -51.85 -32.31
CA VAL A 235 88.12 -50.46 -32.75
C VAL A 235 89.32 -49.60 -32.34
N ALA A 236 89.95 -49.92 -31.21
CA ALA A 236 91.14 -49.22 -30.74
C ALA A 236 92.41 -49.80 -31.38
N LYS A 237 92.93 -49.16 -32.43
CA LYS A 237 94.37 -49.21 -32.73
C LYS A 237 95.03 -48.02 -32.06
N GLU A 238 96.00 -48.33 -31.21
CA GLU A 238 96.87 -47.43 -30.48
C GLU A 238 97.48 -46.38 -31.43
N THR A 239 96.86 -45.20 -31.47
CA THR A 239 97.47 -43.98 -31.99
C THR A 239 97.02 -42.84 -31.09
N GLU A 240 97.96 -42.35 -30.28
CA GLU A 240 97.86 -41.06 -29.61
C GLU A 240 97.69 -39.96 -30.65
N SER A 241 96.45 -39.54 -30.92
CA SER A 241 96.16 -38.34 -31.68
C SER A 241 95.23 -37.43 -30.88
N LYS A 242 95.83 -36.39 -30.29
CA LYS A 242 95.15 -35.16 -29.87
C LYS A 242 94.38 -34.57 -31.05
N GLY A 243 93.08 -34.32 -30.92
CA GLY A 243 92.27 -33.77 -32.03
C GLY A 243 90.85 -33.27 -31.71
N ILE A 244 90.75 -32.09 -31.08
CA ILE A 244 89.86 -30.93 -31.39
C ILE A 244 88.31 -31.08 -31.46
N PHE A 245 87.67 -32.26 -31.41
CA PHE A 245 86.19 -32.36 -31.50
C PHE A 245 85.43 -32.43 -30.15
N SER A 246 85.98 -31.87 -29.08
CA SER A 246 85.33 -31.88 -27.74
C SER A 246 84.25 -30.79 -27.53
N TYR A 247 83.92 -30.00 -28.55
CA TYR A 247 83.06 -28.81 -28.38
C TYR A 247 81.65 -28.90 -28.96
N PHE A 248 81.26 -30.03 -29.57
CA PHE A 248 79.96 -30.12 -30.27
C PHE A 248 78.92 -31.07 -29.65
N PHE A 249 79.26 -31.84 -28.61
CA PHE A 249 78.28 -32.59 -27.83
C PHE A 249 78.31 -32.10 -26.39
N GLY A 250 77.31 -31.28 -26.06
CA GLY A 250 77.12 -30.72 -24.73
C GLY A 250 77.00 -31.83 -23.68
N LYS A 251 77.60 -31.57 -22.52
CA LYS A 251 77.35 -32.34 -21.30
C LYS A 251 75.86 -32.27 -20.97
N THR A 252 75.18 -33.39 -21.15
CA THR A 252 73.95 -33.70 -20.43
C THR A 252 74.36 -34.50 -19.21
N ASP A 253 74.41 -33.80 -18.07
CA ASP A 253 74.40 -34.45 -16.76
C ASP A 253 73.09 -35.25 -16.62
N GLU A 254 73.18 -36.37 -15.92
CA GLU A 254 72.10 -37.31 -15.55
C GLU A 254 71.45 -38.10 -16.69
N TYR A 255 72.01 -39.26 -17.02
CA TYR A 255 71.22 -40.47 -17.26
C TYR A 255 71.93 -41.71 -16.71
N GLU A 256 71.07 -42.67 -16.41
CA GLU A 256 71.27 -43.95 -15.77
C GLU A 256 72.35 -44.81 -16.43
N GLN A 257 72.80 -45.82 -15.66
CA GLN A 257 73.84 -46.78 -16.00
C GLN A 257 74.03 -47.04 -17.50
N ALA A 258 75.28 -46.90 -17.96
CA ALA A 258 75.70 -47.19 -19.33
C ALA A 258 75.03 -48.47 -19.85
N PRO A 259 74.47 -48.46 -21.07
CA PRO A 259 73.81 -49.62 -21.65
C PRO A 259 74.80 -50.80 -21.70
N LYS A 260 74.49 -51.87 -20.96
CA LYS A 260 75.29 -53.09 -20.97
C LYS A 260 75.02 -53.84 -22.27
N TYR A 261 75.91 -53.68 -23.23
CA TYR A 261 75.92 -54.52 -24.43
C TYR A 261 76.48 -55.90 -24.06
N ASP A 262 75.78 -56.97 -24.42
CA ASP A 262 76.36 -58.31 -24.34
C ASP A 262 77.30 -58.50 -25.53
N ILE A 263 78.60 -58.30 -25.29
CA ILE A 263 79.66 -58.29 -26.32
C ILE A 263 80.02 -59.72 -26.76
N LYS A 264 79.49 -60.75 -26.07
CA LYS A 264 79.78 -62.14 -26.42
C LYS A 264 79.17 -62.46 -27.80
N ASP A 265 80.04 -62.78 -28.74
CA ASP A 265 79.75 -63.25 -30.10
C ASP A 265 79.07 -62.25 -31.07
N LYS A 266 78.97 -60.95 -30.72
CA LYS A 266 78.40 -59.92 -31.61
C LYS A 266 79.48 -59.07 -32.30
N THR A 267 79.27 -58.73 -33.57
CA THR A 267 80.16 -57.80 -34.29
C THR A 267 79.76 -56.34 -34.02
N PHE A 268 80.67 -55.39 -34.24
CA PHE A 268 80.36 -53.95 -34.14
C PHE A 268 79.13 -53.54 -34.98
N GLY A 269 78.96 -54.16 -36.15
CA GLY A 269 77.81 -53.92 -37.02
C GLY A 269 76.50 -54.39 -36.39
N ASP A 270 76.50 -55.53 -35.70
CA ASP A 270 75.31 -56.06 -35.02
C ASP A 270 74.90 -55.18 -33.85
N LEU A 271 75.89 -54.70 -33.06
CA LEU A 271 75.65 -53.76 -31.97
C LEU A 271 75.16 -52.39 -32.47
N TRP A 272 75.70 -51.91 -33.59
CA TRP A 272 75.25 -50.66 -34.21
C TRP A 272 73.82 -50.78 -34.75
N VAL A 273 73.44 -51.92 -35.33
CA VAL A 273 72.07 -52.19 -35.78
C VAL A 273 71.11 -52.29 -34.59
N GLU A 274 71.51 -52.97 -33.51
CA GLU A 274 70.73 -53.08 -32.27
C GLU A 274 70.53 -51.70 -31.61
N PHE A 275 71.57 -50.86 -31.57
CA PHE A 275 71.47 -49.47 -31.14
C PHE A 275 70.47 -48.68 -31.98
N LEU A 276 70.55 -48.75 -33.32
CA LEU A 276 69.62 -48.05 -34.19
C LEU A 276 68.16 -48.52 -34.03
N LEU A 277 67.94 -49.83 -33.83
CA LEU A 277 66.61 -50.39 -33.60
C LEU A 277 66.04 -49.94 -32.25
N ARG A 278 66.88 -49.90 -31.20
CA ARG A 278 66.49 -49.40 -29.88
C ARG A 278 66.16 -47.91 -29.91
N GLU A 279 67.00 -47.09 -30.53
CA GLU A 279 66.79 -45.64 -30.62
C GLU A 279 65.58 -45.29 -31.51
N SER A 280 65.27 -46.12 -32.52
CA SER A 280 64.01 -45.99 -33.27
C SER A 280 62.76 -46.43 -32.49
N GLY A 281 62.89 -46.74 -31.20
CA GLY A 281 61.79 -47.11 -30.31
C GLY A 281 61.20 -48.50 -30.55
N SER A 282 61.90 -49.38 -31.27
CA SER A 282 61.35 -50.71 -31.64
C SER A 282 61.65 -51.82 -30.62
N LEU A 283 62.36 -51.53 -29.52
CA LEU A 283 62.80 -52.54 -28.54
C LEU A 283 62.21 -52.41 -27.11
N ASP A 284 61.64 -51.26 -26.72
CA ASP A 284 61.22 -50.99 -25.34
C ASP A 284 59.68 -51.11 -25.12
N SER A 285 59.16 -52.34 -25.10
CA SER A 285 57.77 -52.66 -24.72
C SER A 285 57.65 -53.34 -23.35
N GLY A 286 58.57 -53.03 -22.43
CA GLY A 286 58.85 -53.86 -21.26
C GLY A 286 58.61 -53.26 -19.88
N THR A 287 57.87 -52.16 -19.68
CA THR A 287 57.57 -51.66 -18.32
C THR A 287 56.38 -50.69 -18.33
N SER A 288 55.17 -51.18 -18.05
CA SER A 288 53.95 -50.36 -17.85
C SER A 288 53.07 -50.96 -16.75
N HIS A 289 53.59 -51.05 -15.52
CA HIS A 289 52.85 -51.53 -14.34
C HIS A 289 52.73 -50.49 -13.21
N GLN A 290 52.96 -49.20 -13.50
CA GLN A 290 52.80 -48.13 -12.51
C GLN A 290 51.63 -47.17 -12.75
N VAL A 291 50.86 -47.32 -13.85
CA VAL A 291 49.78 -46.37 -14.18
C VAL A 291 48.42 -46.78 -13.58
N GLU A 292 48.23 -48.05 -13.19
CA GLU A 292 46.94 -48.54 -12.66
C GLU A 292 46.68 -48.19 -11.17
N GLN A 293 47.70 -47.83 -10.40
CA GLN A 293 47.52 -47.52 -8.98
C GLN A 293 47.03 -46.09 -8.71
N SER A 294 47.35 -45.12 -9.58
CA SER A 294 46.90 -43.73 -9.40
C SER A 294 45.42 -43.54 -9.72
N GLN A 295 44.84 -44.33 -10.64
CA GLN A 295 43.44 -44.19 -11.02
C GLN A 295 42.46 -44.75 -9.97
N GLN A 296 42.89 -45.70 -9.12
CA GLN A 296 42.02 -46.25 -8.07
C GLN A 296 41.90 -45.36 -6.83
N GLN A 297 42.86 -44.44 -6.62
CA GLN A 297 42.82 -43.51 -5.50
C GLN A 297 41.87 -42.34 -5.80
N ASP A 298 41.91 -41.78 -7.01
CA ASP A 298 41.01 -40.68 -7.42
C ASP A 298 39.52 -41.10 -7.44
N LEU A 299 39.23 -42.38 -7.73
CA LEU A 299 37.87 -42.92 -7.71
C LEU A 299 37.30 -43.10 -6.29
N LYS A 300 38.15 -43.23 -5.25
CA LYS A 300 37.71 -43.26 -3.86
C LYS A 300 37.36 -41.86 -3.35
N ASP A 301 38.18 -40.87 -3.68
CA ASP A 301 38.02 -39.50 -3.19
C ASP A 301 36.75 -38.82 -3.77
N ILE A 302 36.39 -39.14 -5.03
CA ILE A 302 35.14 -38.66 -5.65
C ILE A 302 33.90 -39.27 -4.98
N LYS A 303 34.01 -40.49 -4.43
CA LYS A 303 32.88 -41.19 -3.81
C LYS A 303 32.58 -40.63 -2.42
N GLU A 304 33.61 -40.29 -1.63
CA GLU A 304 33.44 -39.64 -0.32
C GLU A 304 32.87 -38.22 -0.44
N MET A 305 33.23 -37.46 -1.49
CA MET A 305 32.66 -36.12 -1.69
C MET A 305 31.16 -36.11 -2.06
N LYS A 306 30.63 -37.19 -2.66
CA LYS A 306 29.20 -37.30 -2.97
C LYS A 306 28.35 -37.60 -1.73
N GLU A 307 28.87 -38.43 -0.83
CA GLU A 307 28.14 -38.85 0.38
C GLU A 307 27.99 -37.71 1.40
N VAL A 308 28.97 -36.80 1.47
CA VAL A 308 28.88 -35.58 2.31
C VAL A 308 27.85 -34.57 1.77
N LYS A 309 27.65 -34.54 0.45
CA LYS A 309 26.71 -33.59 -0.18
C LYS A 309 25.25 -34.01 0.02
N GLU A 310 24.97 -35.31 0.04
CA GLU A 310 23.62 -35.87 0.21
C GLU A 310 23.10 -35.68 1.66
N ILE A 311 23.99 -35.68 2.66
CA ILE A 311 23.62 -35.45 4.07
C ILE A 311 23.33 -33.97 4.37
N THR A 312 23.85 -33.04 3.56
CA THR A 312 23.70 -31.59 3.81
C THR A 312 22.42 -31.01 3.19
N GLU A 313 21.80 -31.70 2.23
CA GLU A 313 20.58 -31.24 1.53
C GLU A 313 19.26 -31.65 2.24
N GLU A 314 19.32 -32.46 3.30
CA GLU A 314 18.13 -32.96 4.02
C GLU A 314 17.74 -32.15 5.28
N GLN A 315 18.43 -31.04 5.56
CA GLN A 315 18.12 -30.15 6.69
C GLN A 315 17.91 -28.69 6.26
N GLU A 316 16.80 -28.41 5.57
CA GLU A 316 16.25 -27.06 5.45
C GLU A 316 14.80 -27.04 5.98
N PRO A 317 14.46 -26.23 7.00
CA PRO A 317 13.13 -26.26 7.59
C PRO A 317 12.12 -25.47 6.74
N LYS A 318 11.09 -26.18 6.27
CA LYS A 318 9.86 -25.59 5.72
C LYS A 318 9.01 -25.03 6.86
N ASP A 319 8.93 -23.70 6.98
CA ASP A 319 7.83 -23.07 7.71
C ASP A 319 7.56 -21.65 7.20
N SER A 320 6.44 -21.47 6.50
CA SER A 320 5.70 -20.21 6.33
C SER A 320 4.42 -20.48 5.53
N GLN A 321 3.30 -20.68 6.24
CA GLN A 321 1.94 -20.64 5.67
C GLN A 321 1.54 -19.20 5.29
N PRO A 322 0.67 -19.01 4.29
CA PRO A 322 0.06 -17.70 4.01
C PRO A 322 -1.23 -17.48 4.82
N ILE A 323 -1.36 -16.27 5.36
CA ILE A 323 -2.53 -15.73 6.06
C ILE A 323 -3.64 -15.40 5.02
N PRO A 324 -4.93 -15.69 5.28
CA PRO A 324 -6.02 -15.33 4.38
C PRO A 324 -6.46 -13.87 4.56
N GLN A 325 -6.70 -13.18 3.44
CA GLN A 325 -7.61 -12.05 3.33
C GLN A 325 -8.76 -12.42 2.40
#